data_AF-T1AFS8-F1
#
_entry.id   AF-T1AFS8-F1
#
_cell.length_a   1.000
_cell.length_b   1.000
_cell.length_c   1.000
_cell.angle_alpha   90.00
_cell.angle_beta   90.00
_cell.angle_gamma   90.00
#
_symmetry.space_group_name_H-M   'P 1'
#
loop_
_entity.id
_entity.type
_entity.pdbx_description
1 polymer ?
#
loop_
_entity_poly.entity_id
_entity_poly.type
_entity_poly.pdbx_seq_one_letter_code
_entity_poly.pdbx_strand_id
1 'polypeptide(L)'
;MEEMRDVYSYNVHSTDPDHYIVPICTHDTYDATRSPSGYYVLSPIYLQCPVPEEHRDGPDAVNEAKEEITDIILRLLERYAPNMTRDKIVASFVNTPRDSEFRNMAFVGGNWYGIRESQDEWSSKRPLPELARYRTPIEGLYLCNHTSHPGGALPHRGPL
;
A
#
# COMPACT_ATOMS: atom_id res chain seq x y z
N MET A 1 -6.67 -16.54 6.33
CA MET A 1 -5.92 -15.28 6.41
C MET A 1 -5.76 -14.96 7.88
N GLU A 2 -4.86 -15.70 8.52
CA GLU A 2 -4.50 -15.46 9.91
C GLU A 2 -3.53 -14.26 9.97
N GLU A 3 -2.73 -14.11 8.94
CA GLU A 3 -1.67 -13.12 8.72
C GLU A 3 -2.17 -11.68 8.50
N MET A 4 -3.48 -11.47 8.37
CA MET A 4 -4.09 -10.13 8.27
C MET A 4 -5.21 -9.93 9.30
N ARG A 5 -5.33 -10.86 10.25
CA ARG A 5 -6.40 -10.84 11.25
C ARG A 5 -6.30 -9.62 12.16
N ASP A 6 -5.10 -9.22 12.52
CA ASP A 6 -4.86 -8.03 13.34
C ASP A 6 -5.42 -6.77 12.70
N VAL A 7 -5.21 -6.62 11.39
CA VAL A 7 -5.70 -5.48 10.61
C VAL A 7 -7.22 -5.53 10.46
N TYR A 8 -7.77 -6.64 9.98
CA TYR A 8 -9.18 -6.72 9.58
C TYR A 8 -10.17 -7.08 10.71
N SER A 9 -9.71 -7.71 11.78
CA SER A 9 -10.57 -8.18 12.89
C SER A 9 -10.36 -7.40 14.18
N TYR A 10 -9.15 -6.90 14.41
CA TYR A 10 -8.81 -6.22 15.67
C TYR A 10 -8.49 -4.73 15.49
N ASN A 11 -8.41 -4.25 14.23
CA ASN A 11 -8.07 -2.88 13.87
C ASN A 11 -6.80 -2.38 14.57
N VAL A 12 -5.75 -3.21 14.55
CA VAL A 12 -4.43 -2.87 15.07
C VAL A 12 -3.35 -3.20 14.04
N HIS A 13 -2.24 -2.48 14.10
CA HIS A 13 -1.01 -2.96 13.48
C HIS A 13 -0.48 -4.15 14.29
N SER A 14 0.09 -5.14 13.60
CA SER A 14 0.65 -6.29 14.30
C SER A 14 2.00 -5.98 14.94
N THR A 15 2.28 -6.62 16.06
CA THR A 15 3.62 -6.66 16.67
C THR A 15 4.29 -8.02 16.43
N ASP A 16 3.59 -8.98 15.82
CA ASP A 16 4.08 -10.31 15.51
C ASP A 16 4.59 -10.36 14.06
N PRO A 17 5.88 -10.68 13.82
CA PRO A 17 6.41 -10.85 12.47
C PRO A 17 5.65 -11.86 11.60
N ASP A 18 5.01 -12.87 12.20
CA ASP A 18 4.28 -13.91 11.48
C ASP A 18 2.88 -13.45 11.02
N HIS A 19 2.43 -12.28 11.49
CA HIS A 19 1.17 -11.63 11.10
C HIS A 19 1.38 -10.53 10.04
N TYR A 20 2.41 -10.69 9.21
CA TYR A 20 2.70 -9.79 8.10
C TYR A 20 2.78 -10.54 6.77
N ILE A 21 2.15 -9.97 5.75
CA ILE A 21 2.39 -10.31 4.36
C ILE A 21 3.14 -9.13 3.74
N VAL A 22 4.38 -9.38 3.32
CA VAL A 22 5.33 -8.35 2.88
C VAL A 22 5.75 -8.60 1.43
N PRO A 23 4.96 -8.16 0.44
CA PRO A 23 5.41 -8.15 -0.95
C PRO A 23 6.51 -7.09 -1.12
N ILE A 24 7.59 -7.49 -1.77
CA ILE A 24 8.79 -6.66 -1.99
C ILE A 24 9.13 -6.67 -3.46
N CYS A 25 9.46 -5.51 -4.01
CA CYS A 25 9.98 -5.37 -5.37
C CYS A 25 11.42 -4.84 -5.36
N THR A 26 12.20 -5.26 -6.36
CA THR A 26 13.59 -4.85 -6.59
C THR A 26 13.72 -4.27 -8.00
N HIS A 27 13.72 -2.94 -8.11
CA HIS A 27 13.71 -2.26 -9.41
C HIS A 27 15.08 -2.19 -10.08
N ASP A 28 16.16 -2.13 -9.30
CA ASP A 28 17.54 -2.02 -9.79
C ASP A 28 17.98 -3.21 -10.66
N THR A 29 17.35 -4.37 -10.48
CA THR A 29 17.58 -5.55 -11.33
C THR A 29 17.13 -5.35 -12.79
N TYR A 30 16.19 -4.43 -13.02
CA TYR A 30 15.65 -4.10 -14.34
C TYR A 30 16.18 -2.76 -14.88
N ASP A 31 16.47 -1.81 -14.00
CA ASP A 31 17.02 -0.50 -14.35
C ASP A 31 18.12 -0.11 -13.35
N ALA A 32 19.38 -0.36 -13.73
CA ALA A 32 20.55 -0.05 -12.91
C ALA A 32 20.72 1.44 -12.60
N THR A 33 19.98 2.35 -13.26
CA THR A 33 20.00 3.78 -12.92
C THR A 33 19.17 4.12 -11.67
N ARG A 34 18.49 3.12 -11.08
CA ARG A 34 17.64 3.28 -9.90
C ARG A 34 18.39 3.36 -8.58
N SER A 35 19.61 2.86 -8.54
CA SER A 35 20.50 2.97 -7.39
C SER A 35 21.93 3.30 -7.84
N PRO A 36 22.71 4.01 -7.01
CA PRO A 36 24.15 4.14 -7.25
C PRO A 36 24.84 2.76 -7.25
N SER A 37 25.97 2.65 -7.96
CA SER A 37 26.75 1.40 -8.02
C SER A 37 27.10 0.89 -6.61
N GLY A 38 26.81 -0.38 -6.35
CA GLY A 38 27.04 -1.04 -5.06
C GLY A 38 25.91 -0.87 -4.04
N TYR A 39 24.85 -0.14 -4.39
CA TYR A 39 23.64 0.02 -3.58
C TYR A 39 22.42 -0.56 -4.29
N TYR A 40 21.41 -0.94 -3.52
CA TYR A 40 20.19 -1.58 -4.00
C TYR A 40 18.98 -0.94 -3.32
N VAL A 41 17.82 -0.96 -3.98
CA VAL A 41 16.58 -0.37 -3.44
C VAL A 41 15.51 -1.45 -3.36
N LEU A 42 15.12 -1.79 -2.14
CA LEU A 42 13.93 -2.59 -1.86
C LEU A 42 12.74 -1.65 -1.74
N SER A 43 11.97 -1.51 -2.81
CA SER A 43 10.80 -0.65 -2.85
C SER A 43 9.93 -1.00 -4.06
N PRO A 44 8.60 -0.91 -3.95
CA PRO A 44 7.85 -0.75 -2.72
C PRO A 44 7.93 -2.00 -1.81
N ILE A 45 7.81 -1.77 -0.51
CA ILE A 45 7.48 -2.79 0.50
C ILE A 45 6.09 -2.42 1.00
N TYR A 46 5.08 -3.24 0.69
CA TYR A 46 3.71 -2.94 1.12
C TYR A 46 3.37 -3.67 2.41
N LEU A 47 2.71 -2.96 3.32
CA LEU A 47 2.17 -3.50 4.56
C LEU A 47 0.68 -3.19 4.59
N GLN A 48 -0.11 -4.14 5.10
CA GLN A 48 -1.49 -3.87 5.44
C GLN A 48 -1.54 -3.17 6.80
N CYS A 49 -2.31 -2.10 6.88
CA CYS A 49 -2.53 -1.32 8.09
C CYS A 49 -4.02 -1.05 8.26
N PRO A 50 -4.53 -0.91 9.49
CA PRO A 50 -5.89 -0.43 9.70
C PRO A 50 -6.07 0.97 9.12
N VAL A 51 -7.30 1.30 8.73
CA VAL A 51 -7.69 2.68 8.44
C VAL A 51 -7.43 3.52 9.70
N PRO A 52 -6.75 4.68 9.61
CA PRO A 52 -6.40 5.49 10.78
C PRO A 52 -7.58 5.70 11.74
N GLU A 53 -8.71 6.17 11.24
CA GLU A 53 -9.90 6.50 12.03
C GLU A 53 -10.50 5.29 12.75
N GLU A 54 -10.27 4.07 12.24
CA GLU A 54 -10.80 2.82 12.79
C GLU A 54 -9.78 2.11 13.70
N HIS A 55 -8.54 2.59 13.75
CA HIS A 55 -7.49 1.99 14.57
C HIS A 55 -7.86 2.07 16.05
N ARG A 56 -7.79 0.94 16.75
CA ARG A 56 -8.24 0.81 18.15
C ARG A 56 -7.58 1.81 19.10
N ASP A 57 -6.27 2.00 18.92
CA ASP A 57 -5.46 2.86 19.78
C ASP A 57 -5.42 4.33 19.30
N GLY A 58 -6.20 4.68 18.27
CA GLY A 58 -6.35 6.04 17.73
C GLY A 58 -5.70 6.26 16.36
N PRO A 59 -6.04 7.36 15.66
CA PRO A 59 -5.67 7.60 14.26
C PRO A 59 -4.18 7.79 14.01
N ASP A 60 -3.42 8.15 15.03
CA ASP A 60 -1.97 8.37 14.91
C ASP A 60 -1.16 7.14 15.37
N ALA A 61 -1.79 6.05 15.82
CA ALA A 61 -1.11 4.89 16.39
C ALA A 61 -0.08 4.25 15.44
N VAL A 62 -0.41 4.11 14.15
CA VAL A 62 0.55 3.59 13.14
C VAL A 62 1.69 4.58 12.90
N ASN A 63 1.42 5.89 13.02
CA ASN A 63 2.44 6.93 12.88
C ASN A 63 3.41 6.96 14.06
N GLU A 64 2.92 6.71 15.26
CA GLU A 64 3.71 6.59 16.49
C GLU A 64 4.54 5.29 16.50
N ALA A 65 3.99 4.20 15.95
CA ALA A 65 4.66 2.88 15.87
C ALA A 65 5.58 2.70 14.65
N LYS A 66 5.88 3.75 13.87
CA LYS A 66 6.66 3.65 12.62
C LYS A 66 8.01 2.92 12.80
N GLU A 67 8.75 3.28 13.84
CA GLU A 67 10.07 2.70 14.10
C GLU A 67 9.97 1.23 14.50
N GLU A 68 9.02 0.90 15.38
CA GLU A 68 8.76 -0.48 15.81
C GLU A 68 8.36 -1.38 14.64
N ILE A 69 7.40 -0.94 13.82
CA ILE A 69 6.96 -1.67 12.63
C ILE A 69 8.15 -1.86 11.67
N THR A 70 8.96 -0.82 11.45
CA THR A 70 10.14 -0.92 10.59
C THR A 70 11.13 -1.97 11.10
N ASP A 71 11.41 -1.98 12.40
CA ASP A 71 12.32 -2.96 12.99
C ASP A 71 11.75 -4.39 12.96
N ILE A 72 10.43 -4.57 13.03
CA ILE A 72 9.78 -5.88 12.81
C ILE A 72 10.01 -6.35 11.37
N ILE A 73 9.75 -5.48 10.38
CA ILE A 73 9.91 -5.82 8.96
C ILE A 73 11.37 -6.09 8.60
N LEU A 74 12.32 -5.31 9.14
CA LEU A 74 13.75 -5.56 8.95
C LEU A 74 14.19 -6.91 9.56
N ARG A 75 13.67 -7.28 10.74
CA ARG A 75 13.91 -8.60 11.34
C ARG A 75 13.31 -9.73 10.51
N LEU A 76 12.13 -9.53 9.93
CA LEU A 76 11.51 -10.49 9.02
C LEU A 76 12.35 -10.66 7.75
N LEU A 77 12.86 -9.56 7.19
CA LEU A 77 13.80 -9.57 6.07
C LEU A 77 15.07 -10.35 6.40
N GLU A 78 15.70 -10.07 7.55
CA GLU A 78 16.91 -10.78 8.00
C GLU A 78 16.64 -12.28 8.18
N ARG A 79 15.45 -12.66 8.66
CA ARG A 79 15.06 -14.08 8.80
C ARG A 79 15.10 -14.83 7.45
N TYR A 80 14.66 -14.20 6.37
CA TYR A 80 14.64 -14.81 5.03
C TYR A 80 15.90 -14.53 4.20
N ALA A 81 16.62 -13.45 4.50
CA ALA A 81 17.88 -13.06 3.89
C ALA A 81 18.90 -12.73 5.00
N PRO A 82 19.60 -13.73 5.58
CA PRO A 82 20.45 -13.56 6.76
C PRO A 82 21.62 -12.59 6.60
N ASN A 83 21.97 -12.23 5.36
CA ASN A 83 22.98 -11.24 5.05
C ASN A 83 22.44 -9.80 5.02
N MET A 84 21.12 -9.59 5.13
CA MET A 84 20.45 -8.29 5.20
C MET A 84 20.37 -7.80 6.65
N THR A 85 21.53 -7.66 7.28
CA THR A 85 21.64 -7.16 8.65
C THR A 85 21.45 -5.65 8.72
N ARG A 86 21.10 -5.13 9.90
CA ARG A 86 20.80 -3.68 10.10
C ARG A 86 21.96 -2.76 9.67
N ASP A 87 23.21 -3.20 9.77
CA ASP A 87 24.39 -2.45 9.31
C ASP A 87 24.53 -2.34 7.79
N LYS A 88 23.73 -3.09 7.02
CA LYS A 88 23.63 -2.96 5.56
C LYS A 88 22.58 -1.94 5.12
N ILE A 89 21.74 -1.46 6.03
CA ILE A 89 20.67 -0.53 5.72
C ILE A 89 21.20 0.90 5.83
N VAL A 90 21.37 1.56 4.68
CA VAL A 90 21.85 2.95 4.61
C VAL A 90 20.77 3.94 5.04
N ALA A 91 19.54 3.69 4.63
CA ALA A 91 18.38 4.50 4.95
C ALA A 91 17.10 3.68 4.77
N SER A 92 16.06 4.01 5.55
CA SER A 92 14.69 3.56 5.33
C SER A 92 13.79 4.78 5.17
N PHE A 93 12.80 4.66 4.28
CA PHE A 93 11.75 5.66 4.12
C PHE A 93 10.41 4.98 4.33
N VAL A 94 9.64 5.49 5.29
CA VAL A 94 8.34 4.94 5.70
C VAL A 94 7.25 5.94 5.39
N ASN A 95 6.18 5.47 4.77
CA ASN A 95 5.02 6.27 4.41
C ASN A 95 3.77 5.56 4.94
N THR A 96 3.23 6.06 6.05
CA THR A 96 2.06 5.48 6.70
C THR A 96 0.75 5.87 5.99
N PRO A 97 -0.39 5.27 6.36
CA PRO A 97 -1.69 5.68 5.82
C PRO A 97 -1.96 7.18 5.98
N ARG A 98 -1.69 7.73 7.18
CA ARG A 98 -1.79 9.16 7.51
C ARG A 98 -0.84 10.03 6.68
N ASP A 99 0.41 9.58 6.48
CA ASP A 99 1.35 10.31 5.62
C ASP A 99 0.87 10.35 4.16
N SER A 100 0.31 9.24 3.68
CA SER A 100 -0.22 9.10 2.32
C SER A 100 -1.38 10.06 2.07
N GLU A 101 -2.33 10.08 2.99
CA GLU A 101 -3.50 10.96 2.95
C GLU A 101 -3.09 12.44 3.03
N PHE A 102 -2.13 12.76 3.91
CA PHE A 102 -1.59 14.12 4.03
C PHE A 102 -0.94 14.61 2.73
N ARG A 103 -0.18 13.74 2.04
CA ARG A 103 0.50 14.07 0.78
C ARG A 103 -0.44 14.10 -0.41
N ASN A 104 -1.50 13.31 -0.38
CA ASN A 104 -2.46 13.20 -1.45
C ASN A 104 -3.85 12.97 -0.89
N MET A 105 -4.70 13.99 -0.97
CA MET A 105 -6.09 13.95 -0.50
C MET A 105 -6.94 12.87 -1.21
N ALA A 106 -6.49 12.32 -2.34
CA ALA A 106 -7.16 11.20 -2.99
C ALA A 106 -6.96 9.84 -2.27
N PHE A 107 -5.97 9.75 -1.36
CA PHE A 107 -5.68 8.54 -0.57
C PHE A 107 -6.34 8.62 0.80
N VAL A 108 -7.67 8.74 0.81
CA VAL A 108 -8.46 8.80 2.04
C VAL A 108 -8.18 7.54 2.89
N GLY A 109 -7.87 7.73 4.18
CA GLY A 109 -7.47 6.66 5.08
C GLY A 109 -6.20 5.92 4.64
N GLY A 110 -5.39 6.51 3.76
CA GLY A 110 -4.19 5.91 3.16
C GLY A 110 -4.45 4.84 2.09
N ASN A 111 -5.70 4.70 1.65
CA ASN A 111 -6.07 3.68 0.67
C ASN A 111 -5.71 4.13 -0.76
N TRP A 112 -4.70 3.50 -1.34
CA TRP A 112 -4.27 3.78 -2.72
C TRP A 112 -5.18 3.21 -3.80
N TYR A 113 -6.10 2.31 -3.46
CA TYR A 113 -7.20 1.91 -4.32
C TYR A 113 -8.39 2.89 -4.21
N GLY A 114 -8.46 3.67 -3.14
CA GLY A 114 -9.49 4.68 -2.88
C GLY A 114 -10.91 4.18 -2.60
N ILE A 115 -11.19 2.88 -2.73
CA ILE A 115 -12.40 2.20 -2.23
C ILE A 115 -12.04 0.80 -1.73
N ARG A 116 -12.99 0.10 -1.09
CA ARG A 116 -12.73 -1.20 -0.48
C ARG A 116 -12.46 -2.26 -1.55
N GLU A 117 -11.53 -3.16 -1.27
CA GLU A 117 -11.24 -4.31 -2.13
C GLU A 117 -12.22 -5.45 -1.88
N SER A 118 -13.51 -5.23 -2.16
CA SER A 118 -14.55 -6.25 -1.98
C SER A 118 -15.25 -6.59 -3.29
N GLN A 119 -15.88 -7.76 -3.37
CA GLN A 119 -16.46 -8.29 -4.60
C GLN A 119 -17.60 -7.41 -5.17
N ASP A 120 -18.27 -6.65 -4.31
CA ASP A 120 -19.26 -5.64 -4.63
C ASP A 120 -18.67 -4.29 -5.08
N GLU A 121 -17.39 -4.03 -4.77
CA GLU A 121 -16.67 -2.79 -5.12
C GLU A 121 -15.48 -3.06 -6.07
N TRP A 122 -15.52 -4.13 -6.85
CA TRP A 122 -14.44 -4.45 -7.81
C TRP A 122 -14.86 -4.22 -9.27
N SER A 123 -13.87 -3.98 -10.14
CA SER A 123 -14.03 -3.87 -11.59
C SER A 123 -15.10 -2.85 -12.03
N SER A 124 -16.12 -3.27 -12.79
CA SER A 124 -17.14 -2.38 -13.34
C SER A 124 -18.11 -1.86 -12.30
N LYS A 125 -17.99 -2.27 -11.03
CA LYS A 125 -18.79 -1.75 -9.93
C LYS A 125 -18.18 -0.49 -9.31
N ARG A 126 -17.05 0.00 -9.86
CA ARG A 126 -16.29 1.16 -9.35
C ARG A 126 -16.46 2.40 -10.24
N PRO A 127 -16.78 3.59 -9.67
CA PRO A 127 -17.39 3.79 -8.35
C PRO A 127 -18.88 3.40 -8.32
N LEU A 128 -19.52 3.44 -9.49
CA LEU A 128 -20.89 2.98 -9.74
C LEU A 128 -20.91 2.32 -11.12
N PRO A 129 -21.75 1.28 -11.35
CA PRO A 129 -21.87 0.63 -12.65
C PRO A 129 -22.11 1.57 -13.83
N GLU A 130 -22.89 2.63 -13.62
CA GLU A 130 -23.23 3.64 -14.61
C GLU A 130 -22.01 4.47 -15.05
N LEU A 131 -21.01 4.58 -14.18
CA LEU A 131 -19.78 5.37 -14.38
C LEU A 131 -18.59 4.51 -14.81
N ALA A 132 -18.75 3.20 -14.96
CA ALA A 132 -17.68 2.27 -15.33
C ALA A 132 -17.05 2.54 -16.71
N ARG A 133 -17.74 3.29 -17.57
CA ARG A 133 -17.21 3.77 -18.86
C ARG A 133 -16.66 5.19 -18.78
N TYR A 134 -16.31 5.66 -17.59
CA TYR A 134 -15.71 6.95 -17.30
C TYR A 134 -16.58 8.18 -17.59
N ARG A 135 -17.67 8.08 -18.36
CA ARG A 135 -18.55 9.23 -18.62
C ARG A 135 -19.44 9.52 -17.40
N THR A 136 -19.49 10.79 -17.00
CA THR A 136 -20.40 11.25 -15.93
C THR A 136 -21.73 11.78 -16.50
N PRO A 137 -22.77 12.01 -15.67
CA PRO A 137 -24.01 12.65 -16.10
C PRO A 137 -23.83 14.11 -16.54
N ILE A 138 -22.70 14.74 -16.19
CA ILE A 138 -22.37 16.10 -16.59
C ILE A 138 -21.73 16.04 -17.98
N GLU A 139 -22.31 16.77 -18.93
CA GLU A 139 -21.82 16.84 -20.30
C GLU A 139 -20.36 17.34 -20.33
N GLY A 140 -19.50 16.61 -21.03
CA GLY A 140 -18.07 16.93 -21.16
C GLY A 140 -17.20 16.51 -19.98
N LEU A 141 -17.77 15.97 -18.89
CA LEU A 141 -17.00 15.53 -17.72
C LEU A 141 -16.81 14.00 -17.70
N TYR A 142 -15.55 13.59 -17.57
CA TYR A 142 -15.13 12.19 -17.55
C TYR A 142 -14.23 11.89 -16.35
N LEU A 143 -14.31 10.67 -15.83
CA LEU A 143 -13.47 10.15 -14.75
C LEU A 143 -12.14 9.65 -15.30
N CYS A 144 -11.02 10.14 -14.77
CA CYS A 144 -9.68 9.74 -15.17
C CYS A 144 -8.80 9.44 -13.94
N ASN A 145 -9.38 8.80 -12.92
CA ASN A 145 -8.70 8.49 -11.66
C ASN A 145 -8.57 6.96 -11.45
N HIS A 146 -7.70 6.58 -10.52
CA HIS A 146 -7.41 5.17 -10.19
C HIS A 146 -8.55 4.47 -9.43
N THR A 147 -9.53 5.23 -8.92
CA THR A 147 -10.68 4.70 -8.18
C THR A 147 -11.84 4.28 -9.10
N SER A 148 -11.76 4.63 -10.38
CA SER A 148 -12.70 4.21 -11.43
C SER A 148 -12.34 2.83 -12.00
N HIS A 149 -13.30 2.19 -12.67
CA HIS A 149 -13.06 0.96 -13.46
C HIS A 149 -11.77 1.09 -14.30
N PRO A 150 -10.92 0.04 -14.44
CA PRO A 150 -11.01 -1.31 -13.84
C PRO A 150 -10.62 -1.40 -12.35
N GLY A 151 -10.15 -0.30 -11.77
CA GLY A 151 -9.59 -0.22 -10.42
C GLY A 151 -8.06 -0.32 -10.42
N GLY A 152 -7.43 0.37 -9.46
CA GLY A 152 -6.14 -0.02 -8.88
C GLY A 152 -4.98 -0.27 -9.84
N ALA A 153 -4.47 0.81 -10.45
CA ALA A 153 -3.37 0.86 -11.42
C ALA A 153 -3.75 0.67 -12.91
N LEU A 154 -2.84 1.14 -13.77
CA LEU A 154 -3.01 1.39 -15.21
C LEU A 154 -3.80 0.26 -15.90
N PRO A 155 -4.82 0.61 -16.72
CA PRO A 155 -5.56 -0.40 -17.45
C PRO A 155 -4.63 -1.16 -18.40
N HIS A 156 -4.69 -2.49 -18.37
CA HIS A 156 -4.33 -3.28 -19.53
C HIS A 156 -5.22 -2.82 -20.68
N ARG A 157 -4.67 -2.04 -21.62
CA ARG A 157 -5.30 -1.81 -22.91
C ARG A 157 -5.32 -3.14 -23.65
N GLY A 158 -6.46 -3.84 -23.63
CA GLY A 158 -6.80 -4.75 -24.72
C GLY A 158 -6.86 -3.96 -26.04
N PRO A 159 -6.57 -4.60 -27.19
CA PRO A 159 -6.61 -3.91 -28.48
C PRO A 159 -8.01 -3.33 -28.76
N LEU A 160 -8.02 -2.13 -29.34
CA LEU A 160 -9.21 -1.41 -29.81
C LEU A 160 -9.93 -2.16 -30.95
#